data_AF-A0A4P1RAV5-F1
#
_entry.id   AF-A0A4P1RAV5-F1
#
_cell.length_a   1.000
_cell.length_b   1.000
_cell.length_c   1.000
_cell.angle_alpha   90.00
_cell.angle_beta   90.00
_cell.angle_gamma   90.00
#
_symmetry.space_group_name_H-M   'P 1'
#
loop_
_entity.id
_entity.type
_entity.pdbx_description
1 polymer ?
#
loop_
_entity_poly.entity_id
_entity_poly.type
_entity_poly.pdbx_seq_one_letter_code
_entity_poly.pdbx_strand_id
1 'polypeptide(L)'
;VISQGINAGDVRKLQDAGIYTCNGLMMHTKKNLTGIKGLSEAKVDKICEAAEKIVNFGYITGSDMLLKRKSVVRITTGSQALDELLGGGIETLSITEAFGEFRSGKTQLAHTLCVSTQVYLYPSSCHVSLILVHIEILVYTTDPSRSLQLPTSMRGGNGKVAYIDTEGTFRPDRIVPIAERFGMDPGAVLDNIIYARAYTYEHQYNLLLGLAAKMSEEPFRLLIVDSVIALFRVDFSGRGELAERQQRLAQMLSRLIKIAEEFNVAVYMTNQVIADPGGGMFVTDPKKPAGGHVLAHAATVRLMFRKGKGEQRICKVFDAPNLPEAEAISFTNYYAFENLENIASTVHMFFLDSVTFSR
;
A
#
# COMPACT_ATOMS: atom_id res chain seq x y z
N VAL A 1 -23.42 -13.12 -7.22
CA VAL A 1 -23.81 -14.07 -8.30
C VAL A 1 -24.77 -15.18 -7.88
N ILE A 2 -24.76 -15.68 -6.63
CA ILE A 2 -25.70 -16.72 -6.19
C ILE A 2 -27.17 -16.26 -6.32
N SER A 3 -27.46 -15.02 -5.92
CA SER A 3 -28.78 -14.38 -6.11
C SER A 3 -29.21 -14.24 -7.58
N GLN A 4 -28.29 -14.41 -8.53
CA GLN A 4 -28.53 -14.36 -9.98
C GLN A 4 -28.65 -15.77 -10.59
N GLY A 5 -28.82 -16.81 -9.77
CA GLY A 5 -29.07 -18.18 -10.23
C GLY A 5 -27.82 -19.03 -10.47
N ILE A 6 -26.65 -18.59 -10.01
CA ILE A 6 -25.41 -19.39 -10.09
C ILE A 6 -25.35 -20.40 -8.95
N ASN A 7 -25.03 -21.65 -9.29
CA ASN A 7 -24.91 -22.74 -8.32
C ASN A 7 -23.75 -22.48 -7.32
N ALA A 8 -24.01 -22.63 -6.03
CA ALA A 8 -23.02 -22.45 -4.97
C ALA A 8 -21.78 -23.37 -5.13
N GLY A 9 -21.95 -24.57 -5.69
CA GLY A 9 -20.84 -25.47 -5.99
C GLY A 9 -19.91 -24.95 -7.08
N ASP A 10 -20.42 -24.19 -8.06
CA ASP A 10 -19.58 -23.54 -9.07
C ASP A 10 -18.89 -22.29 -8.48
N VAL A 11 -19.53 -21.59 -7.54
CA VAL A 11 -18.89 -20.50 -6.77
C VAL A 11 -17.73 -21.02 -5.92
N ARG A 12 -17.89 -22.17 -5.25
CA ARG A 12 -16.81 -22.78 -4.46
C ARG A 12 -15.58 -23.11 -5.32
N LYS A 13 -15.78 -23.63 -6.53
CA LYS A 13 -14.66 -23.87 -7.46
C LYS A 13 -13.90 -22.60 -7.85
N LEU A 14 -14.60 -21.47 -7.97
CA LEU A 14 -13.96 -20.16 -8.21
C LEU A 14 -13.15 -19.72 -6.99
N GLN A 15 -13.69 -19.90 -5.78
CA GLN A 15 -12.99 -19.61 -4.53
C GLN A 15 -11.75 -20.49 -4.36
N ASP A 16 -11.84 -21.79 -4.65
CA ASP A 16 -10.72 -22.73 -4.65
C ASP A 16 -9.63 -22.33 -5.66
N ALA A 17 -10.01 -21.63 -6.74
CA ALA A 17 -9.11 -21.06 -7.74
C ALA A 17 -8.58 -19.65 -7.36
N GLY A 18 -8.93 -19.12 -6.18
CA GLY A 18 -8.45 -17.83 -5.66
C GLY A 18 -9.24 -16.61 -6.15
N ILE A 19 -10.49 -16.79 -6.59
CA ILE A 19 -11.39 -15.73 -7.05
C ILE A 19 -12.50 -15.55 -6.01
N TYR A 20 -12.45 -14.45 -5.26
CA TYR A 20 -13.34 -14.20 -4.12
C TYR A 20 -14.36 -13.09 -4.36
N THR A 21 -14.11 -12.16 -5.30
CA THR A 21 -15.02 -11.05 -5.59
C THR A 21 -15.51 -11.06 -7.05
N CYS A 22 -16.61 -10.35 -7.29
CA CYS A 22 -17.14 -10.16 -8.65
C CYS A 22 -16.19 -9.27 -9.50
N ASN A 23 -15.54 -8.27 -8.89
CA ASN A 23 -14.53 -7.46 -9.57
C ASN A 23 -13.34 -8.32 -10.00
N GLY A 24 -12.84 -9.15 -9.09
CA GLY A 24 -11.77 -10.10 -9.36
C GLY A 24 -12.13 -11.04 -10.50
N LEU A 25 -13.34 -11.60 -10.51
CA LEU A 25 -13.81 -12.45 -11.60
C LEU A 25 -13.72 -11.76 -12.97
N MET A 26 -14.14 -10.49 -13.07
CA MET A 26 -14.10 -9.71 -14.32
C MET A 26 -12.67 -9.39 -14.77
N MET A 27 -11.69 -9.45 -13.87
CA MET A 27 -10.26 -9.28 -14.19
C MET A 27 -9.61 -10.57 -14.72
N HIS A 28 -10.33 -11.69 -14.82
CA HIS A 28 -9.86 -12.93 -15.41
C HIS A 28 -10.36 -13.12 -16.84
N THR A 29 -9.51 -13.68 -17.70
CA THR A 29 -9.92 -14.05 -19.06
C THR A 29 -10.82 -15.28 -19.01
N LYS A 30 -11.75 -15.39 -19.97
CA LYS A 30 -12.57 -16.59 -20.13
C LYS A 30 -11.73 -17.87 -20.24
N LYS A 31 -10.57 -17.80 -20.92
CA LYS A 31 -9.60 -18.90 -21.01
C LYS A 31 -9.09 -19.37 -19.63
N ASN A 32 -8.82 -18.45 -18.72
CA ASN A 32 -8.37 -18.82 -17.38
C ASN A 32 -9.51 -19.45 -16.57
N LEU A 33 -10.74 -18.96 -16.73
CA LEU A 33 -11.92 -19.47 -16.04
C LEU A 33 -12.34 -20.86 -16.53
N THR A 34 -12.30 -21.11 -17.85
CA THR A 34 -12.58 -22.42 -18.42
C THR A 34 -11.51 -23.46 -18.10
N GLY A 35 -10.30 -23.02 -17.74
CA GLY A 35 -9.24 -23.88 -17.22
C GLY A 35 -9.54 -24.46 -15.83
N ILE A 36 -10.51 -23.92 -15.09
CA ILE A 36 -10.87 -24.41 -13.75
C ILE A 36 -11.66 -25.72 -13.90
N LYS A 37 -11.16 -26.77 -13.25
CA LYS A 37 -11.75 -28.11 -13.32
C LYS A 37 -13.23 -28.08 -12.92
N GLY A 38 -14.08 -28.54 -13.83
CA GLY A 38 -15.52 -28.67 -13.59
C GLY A 38 -16.35 -27.41 -13.90
N LEU A 39 -15.75 -26.40 -14.55
CA LEU A 39 -16.46 -25.29 -15.20
C LEU A 39 -16.43 -25.48 -16.73
N SER A 40 -17.60 -25.55 -17.36
CA SER A 40 -17.71 -25.54 -18.82
C SER A 40 -17.81 -24.11 -19.35
N GLU A 41 -17.55 -23.91 -20.64
CA GLU A 41 -17.67 -22.60 -21.29
C GLU A 41 -19.05 -21.96 -21.08
N ALA A 42 -20.13 -22.72 -21.30
CA ALA A 42 -21.49 -22.25 -21.06
C ALA A 42 -21.77 -21.88 -19.58
N LYS A 43 -21.07 -22.48 -18.62
CA LYS A 43 -21.16 -22.07 -17.21
C LYS A 43 -20.41 -20.77 -16.97
N VAL A 44 -19.19 -20.66 -17.51
CA VAL A 44 -18.37 -19.45 -17.39
C VAL A 44 -19.12 -18.25 -17.95
N ASP A 45 -19.75 -18.37 -19.11
CA ASP A 45 -20.54 -17.28 -19.71
C ASP A 45 -21.68 -16.82 -18.79
N LYS A 46 -22.47 -17.75 -18.24
CA LYS A 46 -23.54 -17.43 -17.28
C LYS A 46 -23.03 -16.73 -16.03
N ILE A 47 -21.87 -17.15 -15.51
CA ILE A 47 -21.26 -16.55 -14.32
C ILE A 47 -20.79 -15.12 -14.65
N CYS A 48 -20.15 -14.92 -15.80
CA CYS A 48 -19.71 -13.60 -16.26
C CYS A 48 -20.90 -12.65 -16.45
N GLU A 49 -21.96 -13.08 -17.15
CA GLU A 49 -23.19 -12.28 -17.31
C GLU A 49 -23.83 -11.92 -15.96
N ALA A 50 -23.81 -12.84 -14.99
CA ALA A 50 -24.31 -12.59 -13.65
C ALA A 50 -23.44 -11.58 -12.87
N ALA A 51 -22.13 -11.56 -13.12
CA ALA A 51 -21.21 -10.61 -12.49
C ALA A 51 -21.27 -9.22 -13.13
N GLU A 52 -21.44 -9.13 -14.46
CA GLU A 52 -21.63 -7.88 -15.21
C GLU A 52 -22.87 -7.11 -14.74
N LYS A 53 -23.93 -7.81 -14.31
CA LYS A 53 -25.11 -7.15 -13.73
C LYS A 53 -24.86 -6.53 -12.35
N ILE A 54 -23.83 -6.99 -11.64
CA ILE A 54 -23.49 -6.53 -10.29
C ILE A 54 -22.43 -5.45 -10.35
N VAL A 55 -21.43 -5.63 -11.21
CA VAL A 55 -20.30 -4.72 -11.36
C VAL A 55 -20.56 -3.78 -12.52
N ASN A 56 -20.44 -2.47 -12.26
CA ASN A 56 -20.50 -1.49 -13.34
C ASN A 56 -19.17 -1.48 -14.12
N PHE A 57 -19.02 -2.41 -15.06
CA PHE A 57 -17.93 -2.45 -16.03
C PHE A 57 -18.39 -1.72 -17.29
N GLY A 58 -17.89 -0.52 -17.52
CA GLY A 58 -18.28 0.28 -18.66
C GLY A 58 -17.48 1.56 -18.80
N TYR A 59 -17.74 2.28 -19.89
CA TYR A 59 -17.16 3.60 -20.10
C TYR A 59 -17.73 4.60 -19.09
N ILE A 60 -16.84 5.37 -18.47
CA ILE A 60 -17.17 6.48 -17.58
C ILE A 60 -16.60 7.76 -18.16
N THR A 61 -17.18 8.91 -17.80
CA THR A 61 -16.63 10.20 -18.23
C THR A 61 -15.36 10.53 -17.45
N GLY A 62 -14.52 11.42 -18.00
CA GLY A 62 -13.33 11.90 -17.29
C GLY A 62 -13.68 12.59 -15.96
N SER A 63 -14.83 13.27 -15.90
CA SER A 63 -15.35 13.90 -14.69
C SER A 63 -15.68 12.87 -13.60
N ASP A 64 -16.34 11.77 -13.97
CA ASP A 64 -16.66 10.69 -13.03
C ASP A 64 -15.40 9.99 -12.54
N MET A 65 -14.42 9.78 -13.42
CA MET A 65 -13.13 9.22 -13.04
C MET A 65 -12.38 10.13 -12.08
N LEU A 66 -12.42 11.45 -12.29
CA LEU A 66 -11.83 12.42 -11.37
C LEU A 66 -12.51 12.36 -9.99
N LEU A 67 -13.85 12.26 -9.93
CA LEU A 67 -14.58 12.07 -8.67
C LEU A 67 -14.19 10.75 -7.99
N LYS A 68 -14.07 9.66 -8.75
CA LYS A 68 -13.60 8.37 -8.23
C LYS A 68 -12.20 8.49 -7.64
N ARG A 69 -11.28 9.22 -8.30
CA ARG A 69 -9.92 9.46 -7.78
C ARG A 69 -9.88 10.32 -6.51
N LYS A 70 -10.90 11.14 -6.23
CA LYS A 70 -10.98 11.88 -4.95
C LYS A 70 -11.18 10.97 -3.74
N SER A 71 -11.75 9.77 -3.94
CA SER A 71 -11.92 8.77 -2.88
C SER A 71 -10.68 7.89 -2.62
N VAL A 72 -9.60 8.11 -3.38
CA VAL A 72 -8.35 7.36 -3.19
C VAL A 72 -7.72 7.78 -1.88
N VAL A 73 -7.41 6.78 -1.05
CA VAL A 73 -6.79 7.00 0.25
C VAL A 73 -5.28 7.13 0.05
N ARG A 74 -4.66 8.04 0.79
CA ARG A 74 -3.20 8.18 0.84
C ARG A 74 -2.72 7.92 2.25
N ILE A 75 -1.78 6.99 2.38
CA ILE A 75 -1.20 6.56 3.66
C ILE A 75 0.04 7.42 3.92
N THR A 76 0.05 8.14 5.04
CA THR A 76 1.21 8.93 5.45
C THR A 76 2.46 8.06 5.62
N THR A 77 3.60 8.60 5.17
CA THR A 77 4.92 8.00 5.37
C THR A 77 5.49 8.28 6.77
N GLY A 78 4.80 9.09 7.58
CA GLY A 78 5.26 9.56 8.88
C GLY A 78 6.31 10.69 8.82
N SER A 79 6.53 11.25 7.62
CA SER A 79 7.44 12.38 7.35
C SER A 79 6.72 13.41 6.49
N GLN A 80 6.60 14.65 6.97
CA GLN A 80 5.91 15.72 6.24
C GLN A 80 6.56 15.99 4.87
N ALA A 81 7.89 16.08 4.83
CA ALA A 81 8.63 16.33 3.59
C ALA A 81 8.42 15.23 2.54
N LEU A 82 8.29 13.98 2.97
CA LEU A 82 8.05 12.86 2.05
C LEU A 82 6.58 12.79 1.63
N ASP A 83 5.65 13.11 2.51
CA ASP A 83 4.23 13.20 2.15
C ASP A 83 3.97 14.36 1.18
N GLU A 84 4.60 15.52 1.36
CA GLU A 84 4.54 16.63 0.41
C GLU A 84 5.08 16.23 -0.97
N LEU A 85 6.24 15.55 -1.00
CA LEU A 85 6.82 15.02 -2.24
C LEU A 85 5.86 14.06 -2.97
N LEU A 86 5.10 13.25 -2.22
CA LEU A 86 4.17 12.26 -2.75
C LEU A 86 2.74 12.80 -2.96
N GLY A 87 2.49 14.08 -2.66
CA GLY A 87 1.14 14.65 -2.75
C GLY A 87 0.15 14.09 -1.72
N GLY A 88 0.64 13.74 -0.53
CA GLY A 88 -0.13 13.30 0.62
C GLY A 88 0.17 11.88 1.13
N GLY A 89 1.24 11.25 0.63
CA GLY A 89 1.68 9.90 1.05
C GLY A 89 1.52 8.83 -0.03
N ILE A 90 1.57 7.56 0.37
CA ILE A 90 1.49 6.39 -0.53
C ILE A 90 0.02 6.15 -0.94
N GLU A 91 -0.24 6.12 -2.24
CA GLU A 91 -1.60 6.02 -2.81
C GLU A 91 -2.13 4.56 -2.83
N THR A 92 -3.39 4.35 -2.44
CA THR A 92 -4.09 3.07 -2.65
C THR A 92 -4.47 2.85 -4.12
N LEU A 93 -4.90 1.63 -4.51
CA LEU A 93 -5.20 1.27 -5.91
C LEU A 93 -3.97 1.38 -6.84
N SER A 94 -2.78 1.37 -6.27
CA SER A 94 -1.54 1.61 -7.00
C SER A 94 -0.38 0.81 -6.40
N ILE A 95 0.61 0.54 -7.26
CA ILE A 95 1.87 -0.07 -6.87
C ILE A 95 2.93 1.02 -6.74
N THR A 96 3.50 1.12 -5.54
CA THR A 96 4.69 1.92 -5.26
C THR A 96 5.91 1.01 -5.09
N GLU A 97 6.90 1.19 -5.97
CA GLU A 97 8.21 0.56 -5.88
C GLU A 97 9.18 1.48 -5.12
N ALA A 98 9.83 0.98 -4.08
CA ALA A 98 10.99 1.61 -3.47
C ALA A 98 12.26 0.83 -3.82
N PHE A 99 13.18 1.45 -4.56
CA PHE A 99 14.44 0.84 -4.95
C PHE A 99 15.65 1.66 -4.49
N GLY A 100 16.79 0.99 -4.31
CA GLY A 100 18.02 1.66 -3.89
C GLY A 100 19.01 0.71 -3.24
N GLU A 101 20.17 1.22 -2.83
CA GLU A 101 21.23 0.42 -2.21
C GLU A 101 20.84 -0.19 -0.86
N PHE A 102 21.64 -1.16 -0.40
CA PHE A 102 21.51 -1.67 0.96
C PHE A 102 21.59 -0.52 1.98
N ARG A 103 20.81 -0.63 3.06
CA ARG A 103 20.75 0.36 4.16
C ARG A 103 20.25 1.76 3.70
N SER A 104 19.57 1.87 2.56
CA SER A 104 18.99 3.14 2.08
C SER A 104 17.66 3.52 2.74
N GLY A 105 17.07 2.66 3.57
CA GLY A 105 15.85 2.98 4.35
C GLY A 105 14.54 2.36 3.83
N LYS A 106 14.57 1.59 2.73
CA LYS A 106 13.37 0.95 2.12
C LYS A 106 12.53 0.14 3.13
N THR A 107 13.12 -0.87 3.77
CA THR A 107 12.45 -1.69 4.80
C THR A 107 12.02 -0.89 6.02
N GLN A 108 12.73 0.21 6.34
CA GLN A 108 12.31 1.06 7.47
C GLN A 108 11.03 1.83 7.16
N LEU A 109 10.93 2.36 5.94
CA LEU A 109 9.69 2.96 5.47
C LEU A 109 8.57 1.92 5.47
N ALA A 110 8.84 0.68 5.04
CA ALA A 110 7.86 -0.41 5.12
C ALA A 110 7.34 -0.64 6.56
N HIS A 111 8.22 -0.69 7.56
CA HIS A 111 7.82 -0.82 8.96
C HIS A 111 6.98 0.38 9.44
N THR A 112 7.35 1.60 9.07
CA THR A 112 6.55 2.80 9.40
C THR A 112 5.16 2.73 8.78
N LEU A 113 5.07 2.32 7.51
CA LEU A 113 3.81 2.16 6.81
C LEU A 113 2.90 1.10 7.45
N CYS A 114 3.46 0.05 8.06
CA CYS A 114 2.67 -0.93 8.82
C CYS A 114 1.86 -0.30 9.95
N VAL A 115 2.41 0.73 10.60
CA VAL A 115 1.76 1.43 11.71
C VAL A 115 0.87 2.55 11.18
N SER A 116 1.40 3.39 10.28
CA SER A 116 0.67 4.56 9.80
C SER A 116 -0.63 4.20 9.06
N THR A 117 -0.66 3.04 8.39
CA THR A 117 -1.89 2.52 7.75
C THR A 117 -3.02 2.30 8.76
N GLN A 118 -2.70 1.99 10.00
CA GLN A 118 -3.69 1.67 11.03
C GLN A 118 -4.20 2.91 11.77
N VAL A 119 -3.59 4.08 11.54
CA VAL A 119 -4.04 5.34 12.12
C VAL A 119 -5.44 5.67 11.60
N TYR A 120 -6.36 5.98 12.50
CA TYR A 120 -7.75 6.26 12.14
C TYR A 120 -7.90 7.58 11.35
N LEU A 121 -8.70 7.55 10.28
CA LEU A 121 -8.96 8.70 9.40
C LEU A 121 -10.02 9.70 9.92
N TYR A 122 -10.54 9.52 11.13
CA TYR A 122 -11.55 10.41 11.71
C TYR A 122 -11.18 10.83 13.13
N PRO A 123 -11.45 12.09 13.53
CA PRO A 123 -11.52 12.40 14.95
C PRO A 123 -12.61 11.51 15.54
N SER A 124 -12.30 10.82 16.62
CA SER A 124 -13.22 9.94 17.33
C SER A 124 -14.45 10.71 17.83
N SER A 125 -15.46 10.90 16.98
CA SER A 125 -16.81 11.05 17.47
C SER A 125 -17.22 9.68 18.02
N CYS A 126 -17.37 9.60 19.35
CA CYS A 126 -17.91 8.47 20.11
C CYS A 126 -16.90 7.41 20.60
N HIS A 127 -15.94 7.83 21.45
CA HIS A 127 -15.76 7.20 22.78
C HIS A 127 -15.05 8.20 23.71
N VAL A 128 -15.79 9.23 24.12
CA VAL A 128 -15.48 9.93 25.37
C VAL A 128 -15.99 9.05 26.50
N SER A 129 -15.16 8.12 26.94
CA SER A 129 -15.34 7.47 28.23
C SER A 129 -14.55 8.28 29.26
N LEU A 130 -15.28 9.14 29.97
CA LEU A 130 -14.99 9.75 31.27
C LEU A 130 -13.50 9.81 31.72
N ILE A 131 -12.90 11.00 31.66
CA ILE A 131 -12.28 11.59 32.86
C ILE A 131 -12.73 13.05 32.92
N LEU A 132 -13.85 13.26 33.60
CA LEU A 132 -14.38 14.58 33.95
C LEU A 132 -13.91 14.86 35.38
N VAL A 133 -12.88 15.70 35.53
CA VAL A 133 -12.73 16.53 36.73
C VAL A 133 -12.68 17.97 36.23
N HIS A 134 -13.87 18.57 36.21
CA HIS A 134 -14.19 19.99 36.03
C HIS A 134 -13.59 20.74 34.83
N ILE A 135 -14.42 20.97 33.80
CA ILE A 135 -14.93 22.29 33.36
C ILE A 135 -15.70 22.06 32.04
N GLU A 136 -16.91 22.62 31.94
CA GLU A 136 -17.83 22.52 30.81
C GLU A 136 -17.22 23.08 29.51
N ILE A 137 -17.24 22.29 28.42
CA ILE A 137 -17.34 22.84 27.06
C ILE A 137 -18.33 21.99 26.24
N LEU A 138 -19.46 22.62 25.97
CA LEU A 138 -20.51 22.23 25.04
C LEU A 138 -20.11 22.76 23.65
N VAL A 139 -20.00 21.92 22.62
CA VAL A 139 -19.98 22.40 21.21
C VAL A 139 -21.02 21.66 20.41
N TYR A 140 -22.02 22.41 19.97
CA TYR A 140 -23.05 22.01 19.02
C TYR A 140 -22.45 21.85 17.61
N THR A 141 -22.84 20.79 16.91
CA THR A 141 -22.64 20.61 15.46
C THR A 141 -23.97 20.85 14.75
N THR A 142 -23.96 21.67 13.69
CA THR A 142 -25.03 21.71 12.68
C THR A 142 -24.47 21.94 11.27
N ASP A 143 -23.36 21.28 10.90
CA ASP A 143 -22.98 21.18 9.49
C ASP A 143 -22.19 19.88 9.19
N PRO A 144 -22.82 18.86 8.59
CA PRO A 144 -22.16 17.61 8.19
C PRO A 144 -21.26 17.76 6.94
N SER A 145 -21.14 18.95 6.33
CA SER A 145 -20.38 19.15 5.08
C SER A 145 -18.93 19.59 5.27
N ARG A 146 -18.50 19.97 6.48
CA ARG A 146 -17.09 20.24 6.82
C ARG A 146 -16.46 19.01 7.46
N SER A 147 -15.91 18.11 6.65
CA SER A 147 -14.99 17.10 7.15
C SER A 147 -13.76 17.80 7.75
N LEU A 148 -13.57 17.64 9.06
CA LEU A 148 -12.34 18.05 9.75
C LEU A 148 -11.20 17.23 9.13
N GLN A 149 -10.47 17.81 8.16
CA GLN A 149 -9.33 17.13 7.56
C GLN A 149 -8.25 16.99 8.63
N LEU A 150 -7.94 15.76 9.02
CA LEU A 150 -6.76 15.47 9.82
C LEU A 150 -5.52 16.03 9.11
N PRO A 151 -4.51 16.54 9.86
CA PRO A 151 -3.21 16.88 9.31
C PRO A 151 -2.69 15.76 8.41
N THR A 152 -1.96 16.10 7.33
CA THR A 152 -1.42 15.10 6.38
C THR A 152 -0.63 13.99 7.10
N SER A 153 0.01 14.33 8.22
CA SER A 153 0.76 13.44 9.11
C SER A 153 -0.07 12.41 9.89
N MET A 154 -1.41 12.53 9.91
CA MET A 154 -2.34 11.61 10.58
C MET A 154 -3.33 10.95 9.61
N ARG A 155 -3.03 10.96 8.30
CA ARG A 155 -3.82 10.24 7.31
C ARG A 155 -3.41 8.77 7.24
N GLY A 156 -4.12 7.91 7.96
CA GLY A 156 -3.96 6.46 7.83
C GLY A 156 -4.92 5.83 6.82
N GLY A 157 -4.89 4.51 6.70
CA GLY A 157 -5.79 3.74 5.84
C GLY A 157 -7.05 3.25 6.55
N ASN A 158 -6.99 3.11 7.88
CA ASN A 158 -7.98 2.40 8.71
C ASN A 158 -8.24 0.97 8.21
N GLY A 159 -7.20 0.15 8.19
CA GLY A 159 -7.31 -1.27 7.84
C GLY A 159 -6.05 -2.06 8.20
N LYS A 160 -6.17 -3.39 8.11
CA LYS A 160 -5.06 -4.30 8.38
C LYS A 160 -3.96 -4.21 7.33
N VAL A 161 -2.79 -4.69 7.71
CA VAL A 161 -1.60 -4.71 6.86
C VAL A 161 -1.20 -6.15 6.57
N ALA A 162 -0.91 -6.46 5.32
CA ALA A 162 -0.30 -7.71 4.92
C ALA A 162 1.18 -7.48 4.59
N TYR A 163 2.07 -8.29 5.16
CA TYR A 163 3.52 -8.19 4.96
C TYR A 163 4.06 -9.53 4.47
N ILE A 164 4.52 -9.57 3.22
CA ILE A 164 5.20 -10.71 2.62
C ILE A 164 6.70 -10.43 2.62
N ASP A 165 7.42 -11.18 3.44
CA ASP A 165 8.86 -11.06 3.63
C ASP A 165 9.60 -12.18 2.90
N THR A 166 10.56 -11.82 2.05
CA THR A 166 11.42 -12.76 1.33
C THR A 166 12.84 -12.80 1.88
N GLU A 167 13.28 -11.74 2.56
CA GLU A 167 14.65 -11.58 3.04
C GLU A 167 14.80 -11.93 4.54
N GLY A 168 13.70 -12.03 5.27
CA GLY A 168 13.70 -12.28 6.72
C GLY A 168 14.07 -11.03 7.51
N THR A 169 13.74 -9.83 7.02
CA THR A 169 14.12 -8.54 7.61
C THR A 169 13.05 -7.93 8.51
N PHE A 170 11.84 -8.50 8.50
CA PHE A 170 10.77 -8.06 9.39
C PHE A 170 11.11 -8.36 10.85
N ARG A 171 11.01 -7.34 11.70
CA ARG A 171 11.36 -7.41 13.13
C ARG A 171 10.23 -6.74 13.93
N PRO A 172 9.36 -7.51 14.61
CA PRO A 172 8.24 -6.96 15.38
C PRO A 172 8.66 -5.95 16.45
N ASP A 173 9.84 -6.14 17.05
CA ASP A 173 10.46 -5.22 18.00
C ASP A 173 10.64 -3.80 17.44
N ARG A 174 10.77 -3.65 16.11
CA ARG A 174 10.86 -2.34 15.46
C ARG A 174 9.52 -1.65 15.30
N ILE A 175 8.40 -2.37 15.38
CA ILE A 175 7.05 -1.82 15.25
C ILE A 175 6.64 -1.12 16.54
N VAL A 176 7.05 -1.65 17.70
CA VAL A 176 6.73 -1.11 19.03
C VAL A 176 7.04 0.39 19.18
N PRO A 177 8.29 0.86 18.97
CA PRO A 177 8.60 2.29 19.12
C PRO A 177 7.91 3.17 18.07
N ILE A 178 7.55 2.60 16.91
CA ILE A 178 6.79 3.33 15.89
C ILE A 178 5.34 3.49 16.34
N ALA A 179 4.72 2.44 16.88
CA ALA A 179 3.36 2.48 17.43
C ALA A 179 3.26 3.51 18.57
N GLU A 180 4.21 3.50 19.50
CA GLU A 180 4.30 4.47 20.60
C GLU A 180 4.40 5.91 20.07
N ARG A 181 5.20 6.14 19.03
CA ARG A 181 5.31 7.46 18.38
C ARG A 181 3.98 7.95 17.79
N PHE A 182 3.15 7.05 17.27
CA PHE A 182 1.81 7.39 16.79
C PHE A 182 0.74 7.37 17.89
N GLY A 183 1.12 7.15 19.16
CA GLY A 183 0.19 7.09 20.29
C GLY A 183 -0.73 5.87 20.26
N MET A 184 -0.30 4.78 19.61
CA MET A 184 -1.08 3.55 19.45
C MET A 184 -0.59 2.45 20.39
N ASP A 185 -1.48 1.55 20.82
CA ASP A 185 -1.11 0.36 21.57
C ASP A 185 -0.30 -0.60 20.69
N PRO A 186 0.96 -0.95 21.06
CA PRO A 186 1.80 -1.83 20.25
C PRO A 186 1.21 -3.23 20.05
N GLY A 187 0.49 -3.76 21.04
CA GLY A 187 -0.15 -5.08 20.95
C GLY A 187 -1.23 -5.11 19.87
N ALA A 188 -2.16 -4.16 19.94
CA ALA A 188 -3.22 -4.00 18.94
C ALA A 188 -2.66 -3.74 17.52
N VAL A 189 -1.58 -2.96 17.41
CA VAL A 189 -0.93 -2.69 16.11
C VAL A 189 -0.33 -3.97 15.51
N LEU A 190 0.32 -4.79 16.34
CA LEU A 190 0.92 -6.05 15.91
C LEU A 190 -0.13 -7.08 15.50
N ASP A 191 -1.25 -7.16 16.22
CA ASP A 191 -2.36 -8.08 15.90
C ASP A 191 -3.03 -7.78 14.54
N ASN A 192 -2.93 -6.54 14.08
CA ASN A 192 -3.44 -6.09 12.79
C ASN A 192 -2.46 -6.25 11.62
N ILE A 193 -1.25 -6.79 11.87
CA ILE A 193 -0.25 -7.07 10.84
C ILE A 193 -0.23 -8.58 10.56
N ILE A 194 -0.68 -8.97 9.36
CA ILE A 194 -0.55 -10.34 8.87
C ILE A 194 0.82 -10.50 8.22
N TYR A 195 1.67 -11.28 8.87
CA TYR A 195 3.02 -11.61 8.37
C TYR A 195 3.04 -12.97 7.68
N ALA A 196 3.76 -13.06 6.55
CA ALA A 196 4.11 -14.32 5.91
C ALA A 196 5.54 -14.27 5.36
N ARG A 197 6.29 -15.36 5.53
CA ARG A 197 7.64 -15.51 4.96
C ARG A 197 7.61 -16.41 3.73
N ALA A 198 8.04 -15.88 2.59
CA ALA A 198 8.20 -16.66 1.37
C ALA A 198 9.64 -17.16 1.24
N TYR A 199 9.79 -18.38 0.73
CA TYR A 199 11.08 -19.05 0.56
C TYR A 199 11.43 -19.33 -0.91
N THR A 200 10.42 -19.33 -1.80
CA THR A 200 10.56 -19.51 -3.25
C THR A 200 9.61 -18.57 -3.97
N TYR A 201 9.86 -18.27 -5.25
CA TYR A 201 8.98 -17.43 -6.05
C TYR A 201 7.55 -18.01 -6.18
N GLU A 202 7.41 -19.34 -6.23
CA GLU A 202 6.11 -20.03 -6.26
C GLU A 202 5.36 -19.87 -4.94
N HIS A 203 6.07 -20.04 -3.81
CA HIS A 203 5.48 -19.82 -2.49
C HIS A 203 5.00 -18.37 -2.34
N GLN A 204 5.80 -17.40 -2.80
CA GLN A 204 5.40 -16.00 -2.83
C GLN A 204 4.11 -15.77 -3.63
N TYR A 205 3.98 -16.39 -4.81
CA TYR A 205 2.76 -16.30 -5.61
C TYR A 205 1.55 -16.94 -4.91
N ASN A 206 1.72 -18.11 -4.30
CA ASN A 206 0.65 -18.81 -3.57
C ASN A 206 0.18 -18.02 -2.34
N LEU A 207 1.08 -17.32 -1.64
CA LEU A 207 0.71 -16.43 -0.54
C LEU A 207 -0.21 -15.29 -1.01
N LEU A 208 -0.04 -14.77 -2.23
CA LEU A 208 -0.95 -13.76 -2.79
C LEU A 208 -2.34 -14.33 -3.08
N LEU A 209 -2.44 -15.61 -3.46
CA LEU A 209 -3.73 -16.27 -3.66
C LEU A 209 -4.47 -16.45 -2.32
N GLY A 210 -3.76 -16.92 -1.28
CA GLY A 210 -4.31 -17.06 0.07
C GLY A 210 -4.66 -15.72 0.71
N LEU A 211 -3.89 -14.66 0.41
CA LEU A 211 -4.16 -13.32 0.91
C LEU A 211 -5.47 -12.74 0.37
N ALA A 212 -5.80 -12.99 -0.89
CA ALA A 212 -7.08 -12.55 -1.48
C ALA A 212 -8.29 -13.14 -0.74
N ALA A 213 -8.17 -14.34 -0.17
CA ALA A 213 -9.21 -14.93 0.69
C ALA A 213 -9.41 -14.09 1.95
N LYS A 214 -8.32 -13.80 2.67
CA LYS A 214 -8.35 -12.98 3.90
C LYS A 214 -8.85 -11.56 3.65
N MET A 215 -8.46 -10.96 2.53
CA MET A 215 -8.90 -9.62 2.12
C MET A 215 -10.39 -9.57 1.75
N SER A 216 -11.01 -10.72 1.46
CA SER A 216 -12.46 -10.79 1.24
C SER A 216 -13.28 -10.83 2.54
N GLU A 217 -12.64 -11.19 3.65
CA GLU A 217 -13.27 -11.31 4.98
C GLU A 217 -13.03 -10.07 5.84
N GLU A 218 -11.83 -9.50 5.79
CA GLU A 218 -11.41 -8.37 6.62
C GLU A 218 -10.87 -7.20 5.77
N PRO A 219 -11.03 -5.94 6.22
CA PRO A 219 -10.55 -4.78 5.48
C PRO A 219 -9.03 -4.62 5.62
N PHE A 220 -8.32 -4.74 4.50
CA PHE A 220 -6.90 -4.39 4.37
C PHE A 220 -6.74 -3.04 3.69
N ARG A 221 -5.61 -2.39 3.96
CA ARG A 221 -5.26 -1.11 3.30
C ARG A 221 -3.84 -1.04 2.76
N LEU A 222 -2.97 -1.93 3.21
CA LEU A 222 -1.60 -2.00 2.74
C LEU A 222 -1.17 -3.45 2.55
N LEU A 223 -0.53 -3.72 1.42
CA LEU A 223 0.22 -4.94 1.14
C LEU A 223 1.69 -4.55 0.91
N ILE A 224 2.57 -5.06 1.76
CA ILE A 224 4.02 -4.93 1.60
C ILE A 224 4.61 -6.23 1.03
N VAL A 225 5.49 -6.10 0.05
CA VAL A 225 6.33 -7.19 -0.46
C VAL A 225 7.81 -6.77 -0.33
N ASP A 226 8.50 -7.28 0.69
CA ASP A 226 9.91 -6.99 0.96
C ASP A 226 10.78 -8.25 0.78
N SER A 227 11.42 -8.49 -0.36
CA SER A 227 11.38 -7.76 -1.64
C SER A 227 10.76 -8.59 -2.77
N VAL A 228 10.29 -7.92 -3.82
CA VAL A 228 9.63 -8.57 -4.98
C VAL A 228 10.59 -9.41 -5.82
N ILE A 229 11.89 -9.07 -5.84
CA ILE A 229 12.86 -9.64 -6.78
C ILE A 229 13.83 -10.63 -6.14
N ALA A 230 13.98 -10.65 -4.80
CA ALA A 230 15.04 -11.42 -4.14
C ALA A 230 14.99 -12.90 -4.49
N LEU A 231 13.81 -13.53 -4.40
CA LEU A 231 13.63 -14.95 -4.70
C LEU A 231 13.83 -15.25 -6.20
N PHE A 232 13.34 -14.37 -7.08
CA PHE A 232 13.55 -14.49 -8.53
C PHE A 232 15.01 -14.42 -8.97
N ARG A 233 15.90 -13.85 -8.14
CA ARG A 233 17.35 -13.83 -8.43
C ARG A 233 18.06 -15.11 -8.04
N VAL A 234 17.50 -15.85 -7.08
CA VAL A 234 18.06 -17.10 -6.57
C VAL A 234 17.51 -18.28 -7.36
N ASP A 235 16.20 -18.28 -7.61
CA ASP A 235 15.49 -19.39 -8.25
C ASP A 235 15.74 -19.47 -9.76
N PHE A 236 16.12 -18.36 -10.40
CA PHE A 236 16.44 -18.30 -11.83
C PHE A 236 17.87 -17.84 -12.05
N SER A 237 18.66 -18.63 -12.78
CA SER A 237 20.10 -18.41 -12.95
C SER A 237 20.53 -18.29 -14.42
N GLY A 238 21.49 -17.40 -14.67
CA GLY A 238 22.04 -17.19 -16.01
C GLY A 238 21.08 -16.52 -17.01
N ARG A 239 21.53 -16.43 -18.27
CA ARG A 239 20.76 -15.76 -19.34
C ARG A 239 19.71 -16.67 -19.98
N GLY A 240 19.86 -17.99 -19.88
CA GLY A 240 18.94 -18.96 -20.51
C GLY A 240 17.53 -18.91 -19.92
N GLU A 241 17.42 -18.62 -18.62
CA GLU A 241 16.15 -18.58 -17.88
C GLU A 241 15.55 -17.16 -17.79
N LEU A 242 16.18 -16.17 -18.43
CA LEU A 242 15.73 -14.78 -18.35
C LEU A 242 14.30 -14.60 -18.87
N ALA A 243 13.96 -15.27 -19.98
CA ALA A 243 12.62 -15.18 -20.56
C ALA A 243 11.54 -15.71 -19.61
N GLU A 244 11.76 -16.90 -19.04
CA GLU A 244 10.83 -17.50 -18.07
C GLU A 244 10.70 -16.64 -16.81
N ARG A 245 11.83 -16.20 -16.25
CA ARG A 245 11.85 -15.28 -15.10
C ARG A 245 11.01 -14.04 -15.35
N GLN A 246 11.18 -13.38 -16.51
CA GLN A 246 10.42 -12.17 -16.84
C GLN A 246 8.92 -12.46 -17.00
N GLN A 247 8.53 -13.62 -17.55
CA GLN A 247 7.13 -14.02 -17.65
C GLN A 247 6.51 -14.29 -16.27
N ARG A 248 7.20 -15.02 -15.40
CA ARG A 248 6.73 -15.30 -14.03
C ARG A 248 6.63 -14.02 -13.19
N LEU A 249 7.61 -13.12 -13.31
CA LEU A 249 7.57 -11.82 -12.66
C LEU A 249 6.37 -10.98 -13.17
N ALA A 250 6.10 -10.99 -14.48
CA ALA A 250 4.95 -10.29 -15.06
C ALA A 250 3.62 -10.84 -14.51
N GLN A 251 3.50 -12.16 -14.35
CA GLN A 251 2.31 -12.78 -13.75
C GLN A 251 2.11 -12.34 -12.30
N MET A 252 3.17 -12.29 -11.50
CA MET A 252 3.11 -11.84 -10.11
C MET A 252 2.74 -10.35 -10.00
N LEU A 253 3.38 -9.49 -10.80
CA LEU A 253 3.08 -8.05 -10.83
C LEU A 253 1.65 -7.79 -11.29
N SER A 254 1.17 -8.50 -12.33
CA SER A 254 -0.22 -8.42 -12.77
C SER A 254 -1.19 -8.82 -11.66
N ARG A 255 -0.88 -9.84 -10.85
CA ARG A 255 -1.71 -10.21 -9.70
C ARG A 255 -1.72 -9.13 -8.62
N LEU A 256 -0.59 -8.49 -8.35
CA LEU A 256 -0.52 -7.38 -7.39
C LEU A 256 -1.35 -6.17 -7.83
N ILE A 257 -1.32 -5.80 -9.12
CA ILE A 257 -2.17 -4.73 -9.67
C ILE A 257 -3.64 -5.07 -9.44
N LYS A 258 -4.05 -6.31 -9.76
CA LYS A 258 -5.43 -6.76 -9.57
C LYS A 258 -5.84 -6.72 -8.10
N ILE A 259 -4.99 -7.17 -7.18
CA ILE A 259 -5.26 -7.07 -5.74
C ILE A 259 -5.42 -5.61 -5.30
N ALA A 260 -4.55 -4.71 -5.78
CA ALA A 260 -4.63 -3.29 -5.47
C ALA A 260 -5.99 -2.71 -5.88
N GLU A 261 -6.43 -3.00 -7.11
CA GLU A 261 -7.71 -2.53 -7.67
C GLU A 261 -8.95 -3.21 -7.05
N GLU A 262 -8.89 -4.52 -6.83
CA GLU A 262 -9.99 -5.34 -6.33
C GLU A 262 -10.36 -4.97 -4.88
N PHE A 263 -9.35 -4.78 -4.02
CA PHE A 263 -9.54 -4.56 -2.58
C PHE A 263 -9.25 -3.11 -2.15
N ASN A 264 -8.90 -2.21 -3.07
CA ASN A 264 -8.53 -0.82 -2.76
C ASN A 264 -7.42 -0.74 -1.68
N VAL A 265 -6.33 -1.45 -1.95
CA VAL A 265 -5.14 -1.49 -1.09
C VAL A 265 -3.98 -0.77 -1.76
N ALA A 266 -3.11 -0.16 -0.97
CA ALA A 266 -1.81 0.29 -1.44
C ALA A 266 -0.86 -0.91 -1.50
N VAL A 267 -0.12 -1.07 -2.59
CA VAL A 267 0.91 -2.10 -2.70
C VAL A 267 2.27 -1.42 -2.64
N TYR A 268 3.04 -1.71 -1.60
CA TYR A 268 4.41 -1.22 -1.44
C TYR A 268 5.39 -2.38 -1.65
N MET A 269 6.28 -2.25 -2.62
CA MET A 269 7.29 -3.26 -2.89
C MET A 269 8.68 -2.67 -2.74
N THR A 270 9.58 -3.43 -2.15
CA THR A 270 11.00 -3.07 -2.17
C THR A 270 11.69 -3.77 -3.34
N ASN A 271 12.70 -3.09 -3.88
CA ASN A 271 13.56 -3.62 -4.92
C ASN A 271 15.04 -3.27 -4.65
N GLN A 272 15.93 -4.12 -5.16
CA GLN A 272 17.37 -3.94 -5.07
C GLN A 272 17.91 -3.33 -6.36
N VAL A 273 19.04 -2.62 -6.26
CA VAL A 273 19.78 -2.12 -7.42
C VAL A 273 20.87 -3.12 -7.85
N ILE A 274 21.10 -3.20 -9.15
CA ILE A 274 22.21 -3.96 -9.75
C ILE A 274 23.17 -2.99 -10.42
N ALA A 275 24.46 -3.30 -10.37
CA ALA A 275 25.45 -2.60 -11.17
C ALA A 275 25.18 -2.85 -12.66
N ASP A 276 25.35 -1.82 -13.48
CA ASP A 276 25.26 -1.92 -14.93
C ASP A 276 26.67 -2.04 -15.54
N PRO A 277 27.18 -3.25 -15.80
CA PRO A 277 28.53 -3.43 -16.35
C PRO A 277 28.68 -2.93 -17.79
N GLY A 278 27.58 -2.59 -18.47
CA GLY A 278 27.59 -1.98 -19.81
C GLY A 278 27.52 -0.46 -19.81
N GLY A 279 27.40 0.18 -18.64
CA GLY A 279 27.40 1.64 -18.53
C GLY A 279 28.75 2.20 -18.95
N GLY A 280 28.77 3.14 -19.90
CA GLY A 280 30.00 3.81 -20.31
C GLY A 280 30.72 4.46 -19.12
N MET A 281 32.05 4.55 -19.18
CA MET A 281 32.93 5.04 -18.11
C MET A 281 32.62 6.47 -17.58
N PHE A 282 31.65 7.17 -18.17
CA PHE A 282 31.23 8.53 -17.82
C PHE A 282 29.87 8.60 -17.09
N VAL A 283 29.21 7.47 -16.81
CA VAL A 283 27.97 7.44 -16.02
C VAL A 283 28.35 7.48 -14.53
N THR A 284 28.00 8.59 -13.85
CA THR A 284 28.37 8.88 -12.45
C THR A 284 27.72 7.97 -11.42
N ASP A 285 26.66 7.24 -11.77
CA ASP A 285 26.08 6.17 -10.94
C ASP A 285 25.49 5.06 -11.84
N PRO A 286 26.28 4.07 -12.29
CA PRO A 286 25.84 3.03 -13.23
C PRO A 286 25.02 1.97 -12.49
N LYS A 287 23.95 2.39 -11.82
CA LYS A 287 23.07 1.50 -11.04
C LYS A 287 21.66 1.56 -11.62
N LYS A 288 21.12 0.39 -11.90
CA LYS A 288 19.75 0.23 -12.40
C LYS A 288 18.94 -0.64 -11.44
N PRO A 289 17.64 -0.38 -11.28
CA PRO A 289 16.77 -1.26 -10.51
C PRO A 289 16.70 -2.66 -11.16
N ALA A 290 16.61 -3.70 -10.33
CA ALA A 290 16.47 -5.07 -10.81
C ALA A 290 15.06 -5.33 -11.40
N GLY A 291 14.92 -6.32 -12.28
CA GLY A 291 13.62 -6.70 -12.88
C GLY A 291 13.34 -6.11 -14.27
N GLY A 292 14.17 -5.18 -14.74
CA GLY A 292 14.11 -4.64 -16.10
C GLY A 292 12.80 -3.91 -16.42
N HIS A 293 12.43 -3.88 -17.71
CA HIS A 293 11.27 -3.13 -18.18
C HIS A 293 9.93 -3.65 -17.65
N VAL A 294 9.81 -4.95 -17.37
CA VAL A 294 8.56 -5.54 -16.86
C VAL A 294 8.15 -4.90 -15.53
N LEU A 295 9.10 -4.72 -14.63
CA LEU A 295 8.84 -4.08 -13.34
C LEU A 295 8.61 -2.57 -13.51
N ALA A 296 9.40 -1.93 -14.37
CA ALA A 296 9.26 -0.50 -14.67
C ALA A 296 7.86 -0.12 -15.19
N HIS A 297 7.23 -0.96 -16.02
CA HIS A 297 5.89 -0.70 -16.54
C HIS A 297 4.77 -1.03 -15.55
N ALA A 298 5.00 -1.93 -14.59
CA ALA A 298 3.98 -2.36 -13.64
C ALA A 298 3.86 -1.40 -12.43
N ALA A 299 4.97 -0.85 -11.97
CA ALA A 299 4.98 0.10 -10.87
C ALA A 299 4.48 1.47 -11.35
N THR A 300 3.44 2.00 -10.69
CA THR A 300 2.89 3.32 -11.03
C THR A 300 3.76 4.44 -10.46
N VAL A 301 4.29 4.24 -9.25
CA VAL A 301 5.17 5.20 -8.58
C VAL A 301 6.47 4.49 -8.24
N ARG A 302 7.60 5.08 -8.60
CA ARG A 302 8.94 4.53 -8.39
C ARG A 302 9.76 5.52 -7.59
N LEU A 303 10.20 5.10 -6.42
CA LEU A 303 10.94 5.91 -5.45
C LEU A 303 12.37 5.39 -5.33
N MET A 304 13.33 6.27 -5.62
CA MET A 304 14.75 5.98 -5.49
C MET A 304 15.26 6.44 -4.12
N PHE A 305 15.77 5.50 -3.34
CA PHE A 305 16.36 5.74 -2.02
C PHE A 305 17.89 5.70 -2.08
N ARG A 306 18.54 6.76 -1.62
CA ARG A 306 20.00 6.85 -1.46
C ARG A 306 20.40 7.32 -0.07
N LYS A 307 21.64 7.02 0.34
CA LYS A 307 22.21 7.52 1.59
C LYS A 307 22.56 9.01 1.44
N GLY A 308 22.13 9.83 2.40
CA GLY A 308 22.54 11.23 2.52
C GLY A 308 23.77 11.37 3.42
N LYS A 309 24.01 12.58 3.91
CA LYS A 309 25.05 12.85 4.91
C LYS A 309 24.62 12.30 6.28
N GLY A 310 25.52 11.59 6.97
CA GLY A 310 25.24 11.01 8.29
C GLY A 310 24.07 10.02 8.27
N GLU A 311 23.06 10.26 9.09
CA GLU A 311 21.87 9.40 9.22
C GLU A 311 20.73 9.77 8.27
N GLN A 312 20.90 10.81 7.45
CA GLN A 312 19.89 11.22 6.48
C GLN A 312 19.76 10.20 5.34
N ARG A 313 18.55 10.07 4.81
CA ARG A 313 18.25 9.35 3.58
C ARG A 313 17.59 10.32 2.62
N ILE A 314 17.83 10.12 1.33
CA ILE A 314 17.23 10.95 0.29
C ILE A 314 16.31 10.05 -0.52
N CYS A 315 15.07 10.48 -0.66
CA CYS A 315 14.07 9.84 -1.50
C CYS A 315 13.82 10.75 -2.70
N LYS A 316 13.97 10.21 -3.91
CA LYS A 316 13.68 10.89 -5.16
C LYS A 316 12.52 10.18 -5.87
N VAL A 317 11.55 10.94 -6.37
CA VAL A 317 10.55 10.41 -7.31
C VAL A 317 11.28 10.14 -8.63
N PHE A 318 11.42 8.87 -8.98
CA PHE A 318 12.10 8.43 -10.19
C PHE A 318 11.13 8.36 -11.37
N ASP A 319 9.92 7.90 -11.13
CA ASP A 319 8.86 7.81 -12.13
C ASP A 319 7.49 7.84 -11.44
N ALA A 320 6.57 8.65 -11.94
CA ALA A 320 5.20 8.77 -11.46
C ALA A 320 4.34 9.51 -12.50
N PRO A 321 3.08 9.12 -12.71
CA PRO A 321 2.21 9.74 -13.72
C PRO A 321 1.77 11.17 -13.36
N ASN A 322 1.73 11.49 -12.08
CA ASN A 322 1.12 12.72 -11.53
C ASN A 322 2.04 13.53 -10.62
N LEU A 323 3.28 13.10 -10.41
CA LEU A 323 4.24 13.77 -9.53
C LEU A 323 5.43 14.28 -10.35
N PRO A 324 5.92 15.50 -10.09
CA PRO A 324 7.12 15.99 -10.72
C PRO A 324 8.36 15.23 -10.21
N GLU A 325 9.42 15.21 -11.02
CA GLU A 325 10.70 14.65 -10.61
C GLU A 325 11.33 15.57 -9.55
N ALA A 326 11.23 15.16 -8.29
CA ALA A 326 11.70 15.92 -7.13
C ALA A 326 12.32 15.01 -6.06
N GLU A 327 13.07 15.59 -5.14
CA GLU A 327 13.71 14.87 -4.04
C GLU A 327 13.35 15.49 -2.69
N ALA A 328 13.23 14.63 -1.69
CA ALA A 328 13.05 15.00 -0.29
C ALA A 328 14.08 14.30 0.57
N ILE A 329 14.56 15.00 1.59
CA ILE A 329 15.40 14.42 2.63
C ILE A 329 14.48 13.83 3.69
N SER A 330 14.57 12.52 3.85
CA SER A 330 13.88 11.79 4.91
C SER A 330 14.90 11.43 6.00
N PHE A 331 14.58 11.71 7.25
CA PHE A 331 15.44 11.32 8.36
C PHE A 331 15.37 9.79 8.55
N THR A 332 16.25 9.17 9.32
CA THR A 332 16.08 7.74 9.69
C THR A 332 16.45 7.57 11.13
N ASN A 333 16.01 8.51 11.96
CA ASN A 333 16.08 8.33 13.38
C ASN A 333 14.85 7.58 13.83
N TYR A 334 15.09 6.39 14.35
CA TYR A 334 14.15 5.59 15.14
C TYR A 334 13.49 6.40 16.28
N TYR A 335 14.04 7.57 16.60
CA TYR A 335 13.59 8.50 17.64
C TYR A 335 13.33 9.93 17.17
N ALA A 336 13.61 10.28 15.91
CA ALA A 336 13.50 11.66 15.44
C ALA A 336 12.91 11.70 14.03
N PHE A 337 11.59 11.60 14.00
CA PHE A 337 10.79 12.28 13.00
C PHE A 337 9.75 13.08 13.77
N GLU A 338 10.08 14.37 13.93
CA GLU A 338 9.30 15.43 14.56
C GLU A 338 8.79 15.16 15.98
N ASN A 339 9.41 15.85 16.94
CA ASN A 339 8.87 16.08 18.27
C ASN A 339 7.41 16.52 18.17
N LEU A 340 6.51 15.72 18.72
CA LEU A 340 5.12 16.08 19.03
C LEU A 340 5.02 17.33 19.94
N GLU A 341 6.13 17.77 20.55
CA GLU A 341 6.18 19.01 21.33
C GLU A 341 5.83 20.26 20.51
N ASN A 342 6.08 20.28 19.20
CA ASN A 342 5.71 21.45 18.36
C ASN A 342 4.22 21.50 17.97
N ILE A 343 3.48 20.42 18.13
CA ILE A 343 2.02 20.42 17.95
C ILE A 343 1.35 21.03 19.18
N ALA A 344 1.88 20.79 20.39
CA ALA A 344 1.40 21.46 21.60
C ALA A 344 1.55 23.00 21.48
N SER A 345 2.67 23.49 20.96
CA SER A 345 2.91 24.93 20.75
C SER A 345 1.99 25.55 19.69
N THR A 346 1.71 24.81 18.60
CA THR A 346 0.85 25.30 17.51
C THR A 346 -0.62 25.31 17.90
N VAL A 347 -1.07 24.33 18.70
CA VAL A 347 -2.41 24.33 19.29
C VAL A 347 -2.54 25.45 20.34
N HIS A 348 -1.48 25.76 21.09
CA HIS A 348 -1.46 26.88 22.03
C HIS A 348 -1.47 28.26 21.35
N MET A 349 -0.91 28.37 20.13
CA MET A 349 -0.89 29.62 19.37
C MET A 349 -2.26 29.94 18.74
N PHE A 350 -3.02 28.93 18.31
CA PHE A 350 -4.41 29.12 17.86
C PHE A 350 -5.38 29.47 19.00
N PHE A 351 -5.06 29.09 20.24
CA PHE A 351 -5.85 29.43 21.42
C PHE A 351 -5.59 30.85 21.96
N LEU A 352 -4.45 31.47 21.64
CA LEU A 352 -4.10 32.80 22.15
C LEU A 352 -4.53 33.96 21.24
N ASP A 353 -4.65 33.72 19.93
CA ASP A 353 -5.09 34.76 18.97
C ASP A 353 -6.61 34.95 18.90
N SER A 354 -7.39 34.19 19.69
CA SER A 354 -8.85 34.30 19.77
C SER A 354 -9.38 34.84 21.11
N VAL A 355 -8.51 35.30 22.03
CA VAL A 355 -8.88 35.82 23.35
C VAL A 355 -8.57 37.33 23.51
N THR A 356 -8.67 38.11 22.43
CA THR A 356 -8.66 39.57 22.50
C THR A 356 -9.81 40.17 21.71
N PHE A 357 -11.04 40.01 22.20
CA PHE A 357 -12.05 41.06 22.14
C PHE A 357 -13.16 40.76 23.15
N SER A 358 -13.71 41.82 23.76
CA SER A 358 -14.81 41.86 24.73
C SER A 358 -14.43 41.75 26.22
N ARG A 359 -13.93 42.86 26.77
CA ARG A 359 -14.46 43.38 28.05
C ARG A 359 -15.53 44.41 27.74
#